data_AF-A0AA40RQS3-F1
#
_entry.id   AF-A0AA40RQS3-F1
#
_cell.length_a   1.000
_cell.length_b   1.000
_cell.length_c   1.000
_cell.angle_alpha   90.00
_cell.angle_beta   90.00
_cell.angle_gamma   90.00
#
_symmetry.space_group_name_H-M   'P 1'
#
loop_
_entity.id
_entity.type
_entity.pdbx_description
1 polymer ?
#
loop_
_entity_poly.entity_id
_entity_poly.type
_entity_poly.pdbx_seq_one_letter_code
_entity_poly.pdbx_strand_id
1 'polypeptide(L)'
;MVSSALPSEVLATLDGAALYARQPGEDGAPRIIVQPVGFGGFIYDRAAAADFVAAAFPELNDAQASRAARYIGSLVGSYLRQAEQDMTEPRRNWATNW
;
A
#
# COMPACT_ATOMS: atom_id res chain seq x y z
N MET A 1 9.93 -26.11 10.23
CA MET A 1 9.07 -25.12 9.54
C MET A 1 9.79 -23.79 9.59
N VAL A 2 10.05 -23.17 8.43
CA VAL A 2 10.61 -21.81 8.39
C VAL A 2 9.50 -20.83 8.78
N SER A 3 9.77 -19.90 9.70
CA SER A 3 8.77 -18.93 10.15
C SER A 3 8.45 -17.93 9.04
N SER A 4 7.16 -17.69 8.82
CA SER A 4 6.66 -16.65 7.91
C SER A 4 6.32 -15.35 8.64
N ALA A 5 6.51 -15.28 9.96
CA ALA A 5 6.26 -14.08 10.74
C ALA A 5 7.22 -12.96 10.29
N LEU A 6 6.67 -11.77 10.01
CA LEU A 6 7.47 -10.60 9.67
C LEU A 6 8.21 -10.10 10.91
N PRO A 7 9.49 -9.72 10.79
CA PRO A 7 10.16 -8.95 11.83
C PRO A 7 9.38 -7.68 12.15
N SER A 8 9.39 -7.26 13.42
CA SER A 8 8.62 -6.09 13.89
C SER A 8 8.99 -4.80 13.17
N GLU A 9 10.28 -4.61 12.87
CA GLU A 9 10.82 -3.46 12.11
C GLU A 9 10.22 -3.38 10.70
N VAL A 10 10.15 -4.52 10.00
CA VAL A 10 9.55 -4.61 8.66
C VAL A 10 8.06 -4.28 8.73
N LEU A 11 7.35 -4.84 9.72
CA LEU A 11 5.92 -4.57 9.89
C LEU A 11 5.67 -3.09 10.18
N ALA A 12 6.42 -2.49 11.11
CA ALA A 12 6.30 -1.06 11.44
C ALA A 12 6.58 -0.16 10.23
N THR A 13 7.57 -0.52 9.40
CA THR A 13 7.89 0.20 8.17
C THR A 13 6.74 0.19 7.16
N LEU A 14 6.09 -0.97 7.00
CA LEU A 14 4.97 -1.14 6.08
C LEU A 14 3.68 -0.52 6.62
N ASP A 15 3.42 -0.62 7.93
CA ASP A 15 2.26 -0.02 8.59
C ASP A 15 2.29 1.50 8.55
N GLY A 16 3.47 2.10 8.68
CA GLY A 16 3.67 3.54 8.56
C GLY A 16 3.72 4.04 7.11
N ALA A 17 3.54 3.16 6.11
CA ALA A 17 3.63 3.55 4.72
C ALA A 17 2.54 4.59 4.37
N ALA A 18 2.93 5.65 3.67
CA ALA A 18 1.98 6.57 3.07
C ALA A 18 1.46 5.98 1.75
N LEU A 19 0.15 6.01 1.55
CA LEU A 19 -0.50 5.63 0.30
C LEU A 19 -1.23 6.84 -0.28
N TYR A 20 -1.02 7.09 -1.56
CA TYR A 20 -1.72 8.16 -2.25
C TYR A 20 -2.01 7.78 -3.70
N ALA A 21 -3.21 8.13 -4.13
CA ALA A 21 -3.62 7.97 -5.53
C ALA A 21 -3.04 9.12 -6.36
N ARG A 22 -2.31 8.77 -7.42
CA ARG A 22 -1.90 9.73 -8.44
C ARG A 22 -2.97 9.80 -9.52
N GLN A 23 -3.20 11.00 -10.05
CA GLN A 23 -4.07 11.19 -11.20
C GLN A 23 -3.66 10.24 -12.34
N PRO A 24 -4.63 9.73 -13.10
CA PRO A 24 -4.34 8.80 -14.18
C PRO A 24 -3.28 9.34 -15.15
N GLY A 25 -2.44 8.44 -15.66
CA GLY A 25 -1.68 8.73 -16.88
C GLY A 25 -2.61 8.79 -18.11
N GLU A 26 -2.04 8.86 -19.31
CA GLU A 26 -2.83 8.84 -20.56
C GLU A 26 -3.77 7.62 -20.66
N ASP A 27 -3.42 6.52 -19.99
CA ASP A 27 -4.18 5.26 -19.97
C ASP A 27 -5.48 5.31 -19.12
N GLY A 28 -5.74 6.41 -18.40
CA GLY A 28 -6.97 6.59 -17.62
C GLY A 28 -7.09 5.80 -16.31
N ALA A 29 -6.14 4.90 -16.00
CA ALA A 29 -6.13 4.15 -14.75
C ALA A 29 -5.46 4.92 -13.58
N PRO A 30 -6.09 5.03 -12.40
CA PRO A 30 -5.46 5.60 -11.21
C PRO A 30 -4.27 4.73 -10.77
N ARG A 31 -3.15 5.38 -10.45
CA ARG A 31 -1.91 4.70 -10.01
C ARG A 31 -1.70 4.98 -8.52
N ILE A 32 -1.62 3.93 -7.70
CA ILE A 32 -1.32 4.08 -6.27
C ILE A 32 0.18 4.15 -6.09
N ILE A 33 0.65 5.17 -5.38
CA ILE A 33 2.02 5.23 -4.91
C ILE A 33 2.04 4.73 -3.46
N VAL A 34 2.97 3.82 -3.17
CA VAL A 34 3.25 3.34 -1.82
C VAL A 34 4.61 3.90 -1.42
N GLN A 35 4.66 4.59 -0.30
CA GLN A 35 5.87 5.17 0.27
C GLN A 35 6.10 4.64 1.69
N PRO A 36 6.82 3.51 1.82
CA PRO A 36 7.20 2.95 3.12
C PRO A 36 8.11 3.89 3.92
N VAL A 37 8.06 3.82 5.25
CA VAL A 37 8.82 4.72 6.13
C VAL A 37 10.32 4.55 5.89
N GLY A 38 11.02 5.66 5.60
CA GLY A 38 12.46 5.63 5.35
C GLY A 38 12.86 5.22 3.93
N PHE A 39 11.91 4.99 3.02
CA PHE A 39 12.16 4.60 1.64
C PHE A 39 11.57 5.58 0.62
N GLY A 40 12.07 5.50 -0.61
CA GLY A 40 11.43 6.13 -1.75
C GLY A 40 10.07 5.49 -2.07
N GLY A 41 9.16 6.28 -2.62
CA GLY A 41 7.87 5.79 -3.09
C GLY A 41 7.99 5.04 -4.41
N PHE A 42 7.14 4.03 -4.61
CA PHE A 42 7.02 3.31 -5.88
C PHE A 42 5.57 3.22 -6.32
N ILE A 43 5.35 3.14 -7.64
CA ILE A 43 4.02 2.86 -8.19
C ILE A 43 3.70 1.41 -7.92
N TYR A 44 2.59 1.16 -7.24
CA TYR A 44 2.21 -0.18 -6.85
C TYR A 44 1.71 -1.00 -8.04
N ASP A 45 2.39 -2.12 -8.24
CA ASP A 45 1.83 -3.35 -8.76
C ASP A 45 2.42 -4.53 -7.95
N ARG A 46 1.97 -5.76 -8.24
CA ARG A 46 2.43 -6.94 -7.48
C ARG A 46 3.92 -7.24 -7.68
N ALA A 47 4.47 -6.97 -8.86
CA ALA A 47 5.89 -7.18 -9.14
C ALA A 47 6.74 -6.12 -8.46
N ALA A 48 6.38 -4.84 -8.59
CA ALA A 48 7.04 -3.73 -7.92
C ALA A 48 7.05 -3.88 -6.39
N ALA A 49 5.97 -4.40 -5.79
CA ALA A 49 5.94 -4.70 -4.35
C ALA A 49 6.92 -5.83 -3.97
N ALA A 50 7.05 -6.87 -4.79
CA ALA A 50 8.02 -7.95 -4.55
C ALA A 50 9.46 -7.45 -4.73
N ASP A 51 9.72 -6.68 -5.78
CA ASP A 51 11.03 -6.08 -6.06
C ASP A 51 11.46 -5.13 -4.95
N PHE A 52 10.53 -4.29 -4.46
CA PHE A 52 10.76 -3.43 -3.30
C PHE A 52 11.17 -4.25 -2.07
N VAL A 53 10.42 -5.30 -1.73
CA VAL A 53 10.72 -6.13 -0.55
C VAL A 53 12.09 -6.79 -0.66
N ALA A 54 12.43 -7.32 -1.83
CA ALA A 54 13.73 -7.95 -2.07
C ALA A 54 14.90 -6.96 -1.96
N ALA A 55 14.70 -5.72 -2.41
CA ALA A 55 15.72 -4.68 -2.35
C ALA A 55 15.87 -4.05 -0.95
N ALA A 56 14.75 -3.80 -0.27
CA ALA A 56 14.71 -3.11 1.02
C ALA A 56 15.05 -4.02 2.20
N PHE A 57 14.72 -5.32 2.10
CA PHE A 57 14.88 -6.29 3.19
C PHE A 57 15.52 -7.60 2.67
N PRO A 58 16.75 -7.55 2.13
CA PRO A 58 17.43 -8.72 1.54
C PRO A 58 17.69 -9.86 2.54
N GLU A 59 17.60 -9.59 3.85
CA GLU A 59 17.74 -10.56 4.93
C GLU A 59 16.50 -11.44 5.15
N LEU A 60 15.36 -11.09 4.53
CA LEU A 60 14.14 -11.89 4.65
C LEU A 60 14.26 -13.21 3.88
N ASN A 61 13.72 -14.27 4.47
CA ASN A 61 13.52 -15.51 3.74
C ASN A 61 12.31 -15.40 2.79
N ASP A 62 12.20 -16.34 1.84
CA ASP A 62 11.14 -16.34 0.82
C ASP A 62 9.71 -16.26 1.39
N ALA A 63 9.45 -16.94 2.51
CA ALA A 63 8.13 -16.94 3.13
C ALA A 63 7.80 -15.58 3.75
N GLN A 64 8.78 -14.92 4.37
CA GLN A 64 8.66 -13.57 4.90
C GLN A 64 8.52 -12.55 3.77
N ALA A 65 9.35 -12.63 2.73
CA ALA A 65 9.29 -11.72 1.59
C ALA A 65 7.94 -11.81 0.87
N SER A 66 7.44 -13.04 0.63
CA SER A 66 6.11 -13.26 0.07
C SER A 66 5.00 -12.69 0.96
N ARG A 67 5.12 -12.84 2.29
CA ARG A 67 4.16 -12.27 3.23
C ARG A 67 4.18 -10.75 3.22
N ALA A 68 5.36 -10.12 3.19
CA ALA A 68 5.50 -8.67 3.13
C ALA A 68 4.88 -8.08 1.86
N ALA A 69 5.16 -8.67 0.69
CA ALA A 69 4.56 -8.22 -0.57
C ALA A 69 3.02 -8.34 -0.58
N ARG A 70 2.48 -9.44 -0.01
CA ARG A 70 1.02 -9.60 0.18
C ARG A 70 0.44 -8.60 1.16
N TYR A 71 1.21 -8.22 2.18
CA TYR A 71 0.80 -7.23 3.16
C TYR A 71 0.64 -5.85 2.52
N ILE A 72 1.63 -5.42 1.72
CA ILE A 72 1.53 -4.20 0.91
C ILE A 72 0.27 -4.20 0.05
N GLY A 73 0.00 -5.30 -0.66
CA GLY A 73 -1.22 -5.41 -1.46
C GLY A 73 -2.51 -5.32 -0.67
N SER A 74 -2.51 -5.78 0.59
CA SER A 74 -3.66 -5.67 1.49
C SER A 74 -3.87 -4.23 1.97
N LEU A 75 -2.80 -3.49 2.23
CA LEU A 75 -2.84 -2.06 2.56
C LEU A 75 -3.42 -1.26 1.38
N VAL A 76 -2.90 -1.49 0.17
CA VAL A 76 -3.40 -0.84 -1.06
C VAL A 76 -4.87 -1.15 -1.30
N GLY A 77 -5.28 -2.42 -1.18
CA GLY A 77 -6.67 -2.80 -1.35
C GLY A 77 -7.60 -2.16 -0.31
N SER A 78 -7.13 -1.97 0.92
CA SER A 78 -7.90 -1.28 1.97
C SER A 78 -8.03 0.21 1.69
N TYR A 79 -6.93 0.86 1.27
CA TYR A 79 -6.92 2.26 0.87
C TYR A 79 -7.89 2.54 -0.29
N LEU A 80 -7.88 1.69 -1.33
CA LEU A 80 -8.79 1.85 -2.48
C LEU A 80 -10.26 1.72 -2.07
N ARG A 81 -10.61 0.72 -1.25
CA ARG A 81 -11.99 0.57 -0.74
C ARG A 81 -12.43 1.79 0.07
N GLN A 82 -11.54 2.35 0.89
CA GLN A 82 -11.84 3.55 1.66
C GLN A 82 -12.06 4.76 0.75
N ALA A 83 -11.21 4.95 -0.27
CA ALA A 83 -11.37 6.02 -1.25
C ALA A 83 -12.69 5.92 -2.04
N GLU A 84 -13.12 4.70 -2.40
CA GLU A 84 -14.41 4.46 -3.05
C GLU A 84 -15.60 4.82 -2.13
N GLN A 85 -15.50 4.49 -0.83
CA GLN A 85 -16.52 4.83 0.16
C GLN A 85 -16.64 6.35 0.35
N ASP A 86 -15.52 7.05 0.46
CA ASP A 86 -15.47 8.52 0.59
C ASP A 86 -16.07 9.26 -0.62
N MET A 87 -16.02 8.65 -1.81
CA MET A 87 -16.65 9.18 -3.03
C MET A 87 -18.15 8.89 -3.11
N THR A 88 -18.60 7.79 -2.51
CA THR A 88 -19.99 7.32 -2.59
C THR A 88 -20.88 7.97 -1.52
N GLU A 89 -20.32 8.32 -0.36
CA GLU A 89 -21.05 9.09 0.65
C GLU A 89 -21.11 10.57 0.22
N PRO A 90 -22.30 11.13 -0.09
CA PRO A 90 -22.41 12.56 -0.28
C PRO A 90 -22.02 13.22 1.04
N ARG A 91 -20.90 13.94 1.02
CA ARG A 91 -20.43 14.75 2.16
C ARG A 91 -21.63 15.49 2.71
N ARG A 92 -22.10 15.12 3.91
CA ARG A 92 -23.14 15.86 4.63
C ARG A 92 -22.59 17.24 4.94
N ASN A 93 -22.81 18.14 3.99
CA ASN A 93 -22.58 19.55 4.10
C ASN A 93 -23.62 20.11 5.08
N TRP A 94 -23.16 20.76 6.14
CA TRP A 94 -24.01 21.50 7.08
C TRP A 94 -24.89 22.54 6.38
N ALA A 95 -24.52 23.00 5.18
CA ALA A 95 -25.23 23.98 4.37
C ALA A 95 -26.31 23.40 3.42
N THR A 96 -26.52 22.08 3.37
CA THR A 96 -27.63 21.47 2.57
C THR A 96 -28.83 21.04 3.41
N ASN A 97 -28.90 21.46 4.69
CA ASN A 97 -30.06 21.20 5.55
C ASN A 97 -30.80 22.52 5.81
N TRP A 98 -31.63 22.93 4.86
CA TRP A 98 -32.59 24.04 4.96
C TRP A 98 -33.96 23.53 4.54
#